data_AF-A0A484YP01-F1
#
_entry.id   AF-A0A484YP01-F1
#
_cell.length_a   1.000
_cell.length_b   1.000
_cell.length_c   1.000
_cell.angle_alpha   90.00
_cell.angle_beta   90.00
_cell.angle_gamma   90.00
#
_symmetry.space_group_name_H-M   'P 1'
#
loop_
_entity.id
_entity.type
_entity.pdbx_description
1 polymer ?
#
loop_
_entity_poly.entity_id
_entity_poly.type
_entity_poly.pdbx_seq_one_letter_code
_entity_poly.pdbx_strand_id
1 'polypeptide(L)'
;MDQRILEHEAIKQLSKKSVRKLFGVHDIPRASSPFRYPGGKDKLASFLAIFLMHNKLNGARFIEPFCGGAGASLSLLLGGYVKEIHLNDKNYALYCFWDQLLNNTDNLLDMVYQNIPRH
;
A
#
# COMPACT_ATOMS: atom_id res chain seq x y z
N MET A 1 10.02 -29.32 1.07
CA MET A 1 9.96 -29.14 -0.40
C MET A 1 9.91 -27.64 -0.63
N ASP A 2 11.02 -27.07 -1.09
CA ASP A 2 11.22 -25.64 -1.26
C ASP A 2 10.44 -25.16 -2.50
N GLN A 3 9.16 -24.82 -2.30
CA GLN A 3 8.32 -24.33 -3.39
C GLN A 3 8.79 -22.93 -3.78
N ARG A 4 9.44 -22.83 -4.94
CA ARG A 4 9.87 -21.56 -5.53
C ARG A 4 8.66 -20.74 -5.98
N ILE A 5 8.06 -20.03 -5.03
CA ILE A 5 6.86 -19.18 -5.21
C ILE A 5 7.08 -18.03 -6.23
N LEU A 6 8.34 -17.73 -6.56
CA LEU A 6 8.71 -16.61 -7.45
C LEU A 6 8.81 -16.99 -8.94
N GLU A 7 8.49 -18.22 -9.33
CA GLU A 7 8.41 -18.59 -10.75
C GLU A 7 7.18 -17.94 -11.43
N HIS A 8 7.32 -17.53 -12.70
CA HIS A 8 6.32 -16.70 -13.39
C HIS A 8 4.90 -17.30 -13.41
N GLU A 9 4.79 -18.62 -13.54
CA GLU A 9 3.50 -19.32 -13.50
C GLU A 9 2.87 -19.31 -12.11
N ALA A 10 3.67 -19.45 -11.05
CA ALA A 10 3.21 -19.37 -9.67
C ALA A 10 2.71 -17.95 -9.33
N ILE A 11 3.38 -16.91 -9.81
CA ILE A 11 3.00 -15.50 -9.56
C ILE A 11 1.59 -15.19 -10.07
N LYS A 12 1.19 -15.71 -11.23
CA LYS A 12 -0.19 -15.53 -11.74
C LYS A 12 -1.23 -16.10 -10.78
N GLN A 13 -0.91 -17.22 -10.12
CA GLN A 13 -1.80 -17.86 -9.16
C GLN A 13 -1.90 -17.10 -7.83
N LEU A 14 -0.88 -16.33 -7.44
CA LEU A 14 -0.88 -15.54 -6.20
C LEU A 14 -2.00 -14.49 -6.13
N SER A 15 -2.56 -14.11 -7.28
CA SER A 15 -3.72 -13.21 -7.35
C SER A 15 -5.03 -13.86 -6.92
N LYS A 16 -5.12 -15.20 -6.94
CA LYS A 16 -6.33 -15.96 -6.59
C LYS A 16 -6.56 -15.94 -5.08
N LYS A 17 -7.80 -15.68 -4.66
CA LYS A 17 -8.18 -15.60 -3.23
C LYS A 17 -7.87 -16.89 -2.46
N SER A 18 -8.08 -18.05 -3.08
CA SER A 18 -7.77 -19.36 -2.49
C SER A 18 -6.28 -19.53 -2.20
N VAL A 19 -5.41 -19.05 -3.09
CA VAL A 19 -3.95 -19.13 -2.93
C VAL A 19 -3.48 -18.18 -1.84
N ARG A 20 -4.00 -16.94 -1.78
CA ARG A 20 -3.67 -15.99 -0.69
C ARG A 20 -3.98 -16.58 0.70
N LYS A 21 -5.13 -17.24 0.83
CA LYS A 21 -5.55 -17.86 2.10
C LYS A 21 -4.60 -18.97 2.56
N LEU A 22 -3.95 -19.69 1.64
CA LEU A 22 -2.92 -20.69 1.97
C LEU A 22 -1.73 -20.06 2.72
N PHE A 23 -1.40 -18.81 2.41
CA PHE A 23 -0.31 -18.07 3.06
C PHE A 23 -0.77 -17.26 4.27
N GLY A 24 -1.98 -17.47 4.78
CA GLY A 24 -2.54 -16.66 5.86
C GLY A 24 -2.81 -15.20 5.46
N VAL A 25 -2.88 -14.92 4.15
CA VAL A 25 -3.25 -13.61 3.63
C VAL A 25 -4.75 -13.55 3.41
N HIS A 26 -5.40 -12.65 4.16
CA HIS A 26 -6.83 -12.42 4.12
C HIS A 26 -7.18 -11.23 3.22
N ASP A 27 -8.27 -10.53 3.51
CA ASP A 27 -8.67 -9.36 2.74
C ASP A 27 -7.60 -8.27 2.86
N ILE A 28 -7.32 -7.63 1.72
CA ILE A 28 -6.35 -6.54 1.62
C ILE A 28 -7.16 -5.34 1.14
N PRO A 29 -7.21 -4.24 1.91
CA PRO A 29 -7.81 -3.00 1.47
C PRO A 29 -7.28 -2.59 0.09
N ARG A 30 -8.15 -2.02 -0.75
CA ARG A 30 -7.81 -1.57 -2.11
C ARG A 30 -8.15 -0.10 -2.22
N ALA A 31 -7.46 0.61 -3.11
CA ALA A 31 -7.65 2.04 -3.30
C ALA A 31 -7.53 2.83 -1.98
N SER A 32 -6.57 2.43 -1.14
CA SER A 32 -6.33 3.06 0.17
C SER A 32 -5.61 4.41 0.07
N SER A 33 -5.06 4.74 -1.10
CA SER A 33 -4.47 6.06 -1.36
C SER A 33 -5.57 7.14 -1.36
N PRO A 34 -5.35 8.30 -0.70
CA PRO A 34 -6.31 9.41 -0.69
C PRO A 34 -6.41 10.16 -2.03
N PHE A 35 -5.47 9.92 -2.97
CA PHE A 35 -5.50 10.53 -4.30
C PHE A 35 -5.07 9.53 -5.39
N ARG A 36 -5.44 9.83 -6.65
CA ARG A 36 -4.94 9.10 -7.81
C ARG A 36 -3.54 9.58 -8.15
N TYR A 37 -2.60 8.66 -8.27
CA TYR A 37 -1.24 8.95 -8.71
C TYR A 37 -0.78 7.93 -9.77
N PRO A 38 -0.14 8.38 -10.87
CA PRO A 38 0.40 7.46 -11.87
C PRO A 38 1.38 6.44 -11.26
N GLY A 39 1.34 5.21 -11.77
CA GLY A 39 2.21 4.13 -11.26
C GLY A 39 1.73 3.48 -9.97
N GLY A 40 0.44 3.62 -9.63
CA GLY A 40 -0.16 3.04 -8.43
C GLY A 40 0.18 1.56 -8.23
N LYS A 41 0.88 1.26 -7.13
CA LYS A 41 1.38 -0.09 -6.79
C LYS A 41 0.36 -0.95 -6.05
N ASP A 42 -0.89 -0.51 -5.93
CA ASP A 42 -1.97 -1.23 -5.21
C ASP A 42 -2.11 -2.68 -5.66
N LYS A 43 -1.93 -2.95 -6.97
CA LYS A 43 -1.96 -4.32 -7.51
C LYS A 43 -0.89 -5.24 -6.92
N LEU A 44 0.22 -4.68 -6.43
CA LEU A 44 1.33 -5.41 -5.81
C LEU A 44 1.06 -5.77 -4.35
N ALA A 45 0.10 -5.13 -3.67
CA ALA A 45 -0.15 -5.33 -2.24
C ALA A 45 -0.41 -6.81 -1.88
N SER A 46 -1.15 -7.56 -2.72
CA SER A 46 -1.37 -9.00 -2.51
C SER A 46 -0.09 -9.82 -2.58
N PHE A 47 0.77 -9.52 -3.54
CA PHE A 47 2.05 -10.20 -3.67
C PHE A 47 2.94 -9.90 -2.47
N LEU A 48 3.03 -8.63 -2.06
CA LEU A 48 3.84 -8.22 -0.91
C LEU A 48 3.33 -8.83 0.39
N ALA A 49 2.01 -8.89 0.61
CA ALA A 49 1.44 -9.55 1.78
C ALA A 49 1.83 -11.04 1.83
N ILE A 50 1.74 -11.75 0.70
CA ILE A 50 2.17 -13.16 0.62
C ILE A 50 3.66 -13.28 0.90
N PHE A 51 4.47 -12.42 0.30
CA PHE A 51 5.91 -12.39 0.53
C PHE A 51 6.23 -12.19 2.01
N LEU A 52 5.60 -11.22 2.68
CA LEU A 52 5.80 -10.96 4.10
C LEU A 52 5.39 -12.16 4.96
N MET A 53 4.20 -12.72 4.73
CA MET A 53 3.71 -13.85 5.51
C MET A 53 4.56 -15.12 5.32
N HIS A 54 4.92 -15.43 4.08
CA HIS A 54 5.76 -16.58 3.76
C HIS A 54 7.14 -16.48 4.42
N ASN A 55 7.73 -15.28 4.46
CA ASN A 55 9.03 -15.04 5.07
C ASN A 55 8.96 -14.74 6.59
N LYS A 56 7.79 -14.90 7.23
CA LYS A 56 7.60 -14.61 8.67
C LYS A 56 7.94 -13.16 9.05
N LEU A 57 7.70 -12.21 8.14
CA LEU A 57 7.91 -10.77 8.31
C LEU A 57 6.62 -10.02 8.67
N ASN A 58 5.61 -10.73 9.19
CA ASN A 58 4.37 -10.11 9.64
C ASN A 58 4.66 -9.05 10.74
N GLY A 59 4.08 -7.86 10.61
CA GLY A 59 4.31 -6.77 11.56
C GLY A 59 5.72 -6.14 11.45
N ALA A 60 6.43 -6.33 10.34
CA ALA A 60 7.65 -5.60 10.04
C ALA A 60 7.38 -4.10 9.78
N ARG A 61 8.45 -3.30 9.71
CA ARG A 61 8.41 -1.94 9.16
C ARG A 61 8.62 -2.02 7.65
N PHE A 62 7.77 -1.36 6.87
CA PHE A 62 7.86 -1.38 5.41
C PHE A 62 8.34 -0.02 4.90
N ILE A 63 9.42 -0.01 4.13
CA ILE A 63 10.03 1.22 3.61
C ILE A 63 9.75 1.32 2.12
N GLU A 64 9.05 2.37 1.69
CA GLU A 64 8.75 2.64 0.28
C GLU A 64 9.44 3.95 -0.17
N PRO A 65 10.63 3.87 -0.80
CA PRO A 65 11.43 5.04 -1.15
C PRO A 65 10.89 5.88 -2.32
N PHE A 66 9.89 5.35 -3.04
CA PHE A 66 9.21 5.98 -4.17
C PHE A 66 7.70 5.83 -3.99
N CYS A 67 7.16 6.44 -2.94
CA CYS A 67 5.81 6.13 -2.47
C CYS A 67 4.74 6.58 -3.47
N GLY A 68 4.88 7.74 -4.13
CA GLY A 68 3.77 8.31 -4.89
C GLY A 68 2.52 8.45 -4.02
N GLY A 69 1.44 7.77 -4.40
CA GLY A 69 0.21 7.63 -3.62
C GLY A 69 0.25 6.59 -2.49
N ALA A 70 1.37 5.90 -2.28
CA ALA A 70 1.59 4.93 -1.20
C ALA A 70 0.55 3.79 -1.10
N GLY A 71 -0.20 3.53 -2.18
CA GLY A 71 -1.36 2.64 -2.06
C GLY A 71 -1.00 1.18 -1.76
N ALA A 72 0.19 0.69 -2.14
CA ALA A 72 0.68 -0.61 -1.65
C ALA A 72 0.98 -0.58 -0.14
N SER A 73 1.79 0.38 0.32
CA SER A 73 2.14 0.55 1.74
C SER A 73 0.91 0.70 2.63
N LEU A 74 -0.03 1.55 2.24
CA LEU A 74 -1.29 1.75 2.98
C LEU A 74 -2.15 0.49 3.00
N SER A 75 -2.23 -0.24 1.88
CA SER A 75 -2.97 -1.51 1.84
C SER A 75 -2.36 -2.55 2.79
N LEU A 76 -1.03 -2.60 2.90
CA LEU A 76 -0.33 -3.49 3.81
C LEU A 76 -0.54 -3.09 5.28
N LEU A 77 -0.46 -1.79 5.58
CA LEU A 77 -0.65 -1.25 6.92
C LEU A 77 -2.08 -1.47 7.42
N LEU A 78 -3.07 -1.03 6.63
CA LEU A 78 -4.49 -1.16 6.98
C LEU A 78 -4.96 -2.62 6.98
N GLY A 79 -4.32 -3.47 6.17
CA GLY A 79 -4.54 -4.92 6.19
C GLY A 79 -3.87 -5.65 7.36
N GLY A 80 -3.08 -4.96 8.18
CA GLY A 80 -2.40 -5.54 9.36
C GLY A 80 -1.18 -6.41 9.05
N TYR A 81 -0.66 -6.38 7.81
CA TYR A 81 0.51 -7.18 7.40
C TYR A 81 1.83 -6.55 7.84
N VAL A 82 1.84 -5.24 8.06
CA VAL A 82 2.96 -4.45 8.55
C VAL A 82 2.47 -3.56 9.68
N LYS A 83 3.32 -3.22 10.64
CA LYS A 83 2.93 -2.37 11.78
C LYS A 83 3.20 -0.89 11.55
N GLU A 84 4.04 -0.57 10.58
CA GLU A 84 4.58 0.76 10.36
C GLU A 84 5.06 0.87 8.91
N ILE A 85 4.82 2.03 8.29
CA ILE A 85 5.28 2.34 6.93
C ILE A 85 6.14 3.60 6.96
N HIS A 86 7.21 3.59 6.18
CA HIS A 86 8.11 4.72 5.98
C HIS A 86 8.00 5.13 4.52
N LEU A 87 7.42 6.30 4.29
CA LEU A 87 7.16 6.80 2.95
C LEU A 87 8.18 7.87 2.60
N ASN A 88 8.81 7.73 1.44
CA ASN A 88 9.67 8.75 0.87
C ASN A 88 9.33 8.90 -0.62
N ASP A 89 9.48 10.12 -1.13
CA ASP A 89 9.45 10.40 -2.56
C ASP A 89 10.35 11.60 -2.84
N LYS A 90 10.91 11.66 -4.06
CA LYS A 90 11.73 12.81 -4.48
C LYS A 90 10.88 14.06 -4.72
N ASN A 91 9.60 13.89 -5.04
CA ASN A 91 8.71 15.01 -5.30
C ASN A 91 8.32 15.72 -4.00
N TYR A 92 8.81 16.96 -3.83
CA TYR A 92 8.51 17.78 -2.66
C TYR A 92 6.99 18.03 -2.47
N ALA A 93 6.21 18.13 -3.54
CA ALA A 93 4.76 18.30 -3.43
C ALA A 93 4.08 17.08 -2.78
N LEU A 94 4.60 15.87 -3.02
CA LEU A 94 4.11 14.67 -2.35
C LEU A 94 4.49 14.66 -0.87
N TYR A 95 5.72 15.05 -0.55
CA TYR A 95 6.13 15.24 0.85
C TYR A 95 5.19 16.20 1.57
N CYS A 96 4.94 17.40 1.01
CA CYS A 96 4.03 18.37 1.58
C CYS A 96 2.61 17.81 1.75
N PHE A 97 2.11 17.07 0.75
CA PHE A 97 0.79 16.43 0.85
C PHE A 97 0.72 15.47 2.05
N TRP A 98 1.68 14.55 2.17
CA TRP A 98 1.69 13.57 3.25
C TRP A 98 1.88 14.23 4.62
N ASP A 99 2.73 15.25 4.71
CA ASP A 99 2.91 16.04 5.93
C ASP A 99 1.60 16.73 6.34
N GLN A 100 0.92 17.43 5.43
CA GLN A 100 -0.36 18.08 5.72
C GLN A 100 -1.45 17.08 6.08
N LEU A 101 -1.49 15.92 5.41
CA LEU A 101 -2.45 14.87 5.73
C LEU A 101 -2.27 14.34 7.15
N LEU A 102 -1.03 14.21 7.62
CA LEU A 102 -0.71 13.66 8.95
C LEU A 102 -0.77 14.70 10.08
N ASN A 103 -0.31 15.92 9.81
CA ASN A 103 -0.06 16.93 10.84
C ASN A 103 -1.06 18.09 10.81
N ASN A 104 -1.88 18.20 9.75
CA ASN A 104 -2.81 19.30 9.55
C ASN A 104 -4.13 18.84 8.90
N THR A 105 -4.62 17.67 9.31
CA THR A 105 -5.73 16.96 8.67
C THR A 105 -7.01 17.80 8.59
N ASP A 106 -7.40 18.45 9.69
CA ASP A 106 -8.67 19.20 9.76
C ASP A 106 -8.69 20.37 8.79
N ASN A 107 -7.62 21.18 8.75
CA ASN A 107 -7.51 22.29 7.80
C ASN A 107 -7.45 21.80 6.35
N LEU A 108 -6.77 20.68 6.09
CA LEU A 108 -6.76 20.07 4.75
C LEU A 108 -8.18 19.67 4.32
N LEU A 109 -8.95 19.04 5.22
CA LEU A 109 -10.34 18.68 4.95
C LEU A 109 -11.23 19.91 4.73
N ASP A 110 -11.08 20.95 5.55
CA ASP A 110 -11.81 22.21 5.38
C ASP A 110 -11.55 22.82 3.99
N MET A 111 -10.29 22.86 3.56
CA MET A 111 -9.94 23.35 2.23
C MET A 111 -10.55 22.50 1.12
N VAL A 112 -10.60 21.16 1.27
CA VAL A 112 -11.22 20.27 0.30
C VAL A 112 -12.73 20.49 0.24
N TYR A 113 -13.42 20.60 1.38
CA TYR A 113 -14.87 20.78 1.43
C TYR A 113 -15.33 22.17 0.98
N GLN A 114 -14.51 23.21 1.16
CA GLN A 114 -14.81 24.56 0.71
C GLN A 114 -14.47 24.78 -0.78
N ASN A 115 -13.59 23.97 -1.36
CA ASN A 115 -13.28 24.03 -2.78
C ASN A 115 -14.32 23.26 -3.60
N ILE A 116 -15.30 23.99 -4.14
CA ILE A 116 -16.10 23.49 -5.26
C ILE A 116 -15.21 23.57 -6.52
N PRO A 117 -14.92 22.44 -7.20
CA PRO A 117 -14.15 22.47 -8.43
C PRO A 117 -14.84 23.39 -9.43
N ARG A 118 -14.17 24.49 -9.81
CA ARG A 118 -14.67 25.34 -10.89
C ARG A 118 -14.35 24.60 -12.19
N HIS A 119 -15.40 24.26 -12.95
CA HIS A 119 -15.29 23.73 -14.30
C HIS A 119 -14.67 24.78 -15.23
#